data_AF-A0A7X5N399-F1
#
_entry.id   AF-A0A7X5N399-F1
#
_cell.length_a   1.000
_cell.length_b   1.000
_cell.length_c   1.000
_cell.angle_alpha   90.00
_cell.angle_beta   90.00
_cell.angle_gamma   90.00
#
_symmetry.space_group_name_H-M   'P 1'
#
loop_
_entity.id
_entity.type
_entity.pdbx_description
1 polymer ?
#
loop_
_entity_poly.entity_id
_entity_poly.type
_entity_poly.pdbx_seq_one_letter_code
_entity_poly.pdbx_strand_id
1 'polypeptide(L)' 'MPRKTSHEHDHGLTVEASKPEVAPPPRYQVLLLNDDYTPMDFVVTVLQQFFNLDLERATQVMLHVHTRGRGVCGVY' A
#
# COMPACT_ATOMS: atom_id res chain seq x y z
N MET A 1 -66.82 -27.13 13.13
CA MET A 1 -65.82 -27.50 14.17
C MET A 1 -64.76 -28.39 13.48
N PRO A 2 -63.46 -28.22 13.81
CA PRO A 2 -62.37 -27.84 12.87
C PRO A 2 -61.55 -29.06 12.40
N ARG A 3 -60.73 -29.02 11.34
CA ARG A 3 -59.41 -28.39 11.29
C ARG A 3 -58.86 -28.51 9.86
N LYS A 4 -58.79 -27.41 9.09
CA LYS A 4 -57.97 -27.37 7.86
C LYS A 4 -56.61 -26.80 8.24
N THR A 5 -55.60 -27.66 8.16
CA THR A 5 -54.20 -27.35 8.45
C THR A 5 -53.70 -26.28 7.49
N SER A 6 -53.36 -25.14 8.07
CA SER A 6 -52.55 -24.06 7.51
C SER A 6 -51.18 -24.60 7.12
N HIS A 7 -50.87 -24.56 5.82
CA HIS A 7 -49.49 -24.52 5.34
C HIS A 7 -49.36 -23.26 4.49
N GLU A 8 -49.21 -22.13 5.17
CA GLU A 8 -48.47 -21.00 4.60
C GLU A 8 -47.03 -21.49 4.46
N HIS A 9 -46.60 -21.74 3.23
CA HIS A 9 -45.19 -21.81 2.92
C HIS A 9 -44.64 -20.41 3.11
N ASP A 10 -44.17 -20.14 4.33
CA ASP A 10 -43.24 -19.06 4.63
C ASP A 10 -42.03 -19.27 3.72
N HIS A 11 -42.03 -18.58 2.58
CA HIS A 11 -40.85 -18.42 1.75
C HIS A 11 -39.89 -17.53 2.54
N GLY A 12 -39.21 -18.14 3.51
CA GLY A 12 -38.09 -17.56 4.22
C GLY A 12 -37.06 -17.14 3.18
N LEU A 13 -37.02 -15.84 2.90
CA LEU A 13 -36.01 -15.24 2.05
C LEU A 13 -34.69 -15.38 2.81
N THR A 14 -33.89 -16.38 2.47
CA THR A 14 -32.55 -16.55 3.04
C THR A 14 -31.71 -15.37 2.58
N VAL A 15 -31.55 -14.36 3.43
CA VAL A 15 -30.62 -13.26 3.20
C VAL A 15 -29.22 -13.86 3.33
N GLU A 16 -28.56 -14.14 2.21
CA GLU A 16 -27.14 -14.45 2.23
C GLU A 16 -26.40 -13.28 2.89
N ALA A 17 -25.71 -13.55 4.00
CA ALA A 17 -24.86 -12.56 4.64
C ALA A 17 -23.82 -12.09 3.62
N SER A 18 -23.86 -10.81 3.27
CA SER A 18 -22.88 -10.19 2.38
C SER A 18 -21.47 -10.42 2.93
N LYS A 19 -20.53 -10.78 2.05
CA LYS A 19 -19.11 -10.91 2.44
C LYS A 19 -18.68 -9.62 3.17
N PRO A 20 -18.06 -9.72 4.35
CA PRO A 20 -17.60 -8.55 5.07
C PRO A 20 -16.63 -7.74 4.20
N GLU A 21 -16.83 -6.43 4.14
CA GLU A 21 -15.96 -5.53 3.40
C GLU A 21 -14.62 -5.44 4.13
N VAL A 22 -13.56 -5.93 3.49
CA VAL A 22 -12.22 -5.93 4.08
C VAL A 22 -11.52 -4.63 3.69
N ALA A 23 -11.00 -3.91 4.68
CA ALA A 23 -10.21 -2.71 4.43
C ALA A 23 -8.98 -3.05 3.56
N PRO A 24 -8.62 -2.19 2.59
CA PRO A 24 -7.42 -2.41 1.79
C PRO A 24 -6.16 -2.40 2.69
N PRO A 25 -5.10 -3.13 2.33
CA PRO A 25 -3.86 -3.13 3.09
C PRO A 25 -3.27 -1.72 3.22
N PRO A 26 -2.69 -1.34 4.38
CA PRO A 26 -2.03 -0.07 4.53
C PRO A 26 -0.74 -0.03 3.69
N ARG A 27 -0.47 1.12 3.08
CA ARG A 27 0.76 1.38 2.33
C ARG A 27 1.80 2.09 3.20
N TYR A 28 3.07 1.90 2.90
CA TYR A 28 4.20 2.43 3.66
C TYR A 28 5.18 3.19 2.78
N GLN A 29 5.74 4.27 3.34
CA GLN A 29 6.81 5.03 2.70
C GLN A 29 8.17 4.42 3.04
N VAL A 30 9.01 4.23 2.03
CA VAL A 30 10.42 3.91 2.21
C VAL A 30 11.20 5.22 2.19
N LEU A 31 11.79 5.57 3.34
CA LEU A 31 12.63 6.76 3.48
C LEU A 31 14.11 6.41 3.39
N LEU A 32 14.87 7.26 2.69
CA LEU A 32 16.32 7.31 2.78
C LEU A 32 16.72 8.48 3.67
N LEU A 33 17.67 8.23 4.58
CA LEU A 33 18.23 9.23 5.49
C LEU A 33 19.63 9.61 5.02
N ASN A 34 19.99 10.87 5.19
CA ASN A 34 21.34 11.34 4.90
C ASN A 34 22.33 10.89 5.98
N ASP A 35 23.58 10.70 5.56
CA ASP A 35 24.74 10.50 6.42
C ASP A 35 25.98 11.10 5.76
N ASP A 36 27.09 11.21 6.50
CA ASP A 36 28.31 11.90 6.05
C ASP A 36 29.37 10.96 5.44
N TYR A 37 29.06 9.67 5.26
CA TYR A 37 30.02 8.64 4.84
C TYR A 37 29.66 7.96 3.52
N THR A 38 28.38 7.81 3.23
CA THR A 38 27.90 7.10 2.04
C THR A 38 28.15 7.94 0.78
N PRO A 39 28.92 7.43 -0.22
CA PRO A 39 29.16 8.16 -1.46
C PRO A 39 27.88 8.46 -2.26
N MET A 40 27.84 9.63 -2.91
CA MET A 40 26.67 10.06 -3.68
C MET A 40 26.32 9.13 -4.86
N ASP A 41 27.34 8.64 -5.57
CA ASP A 41 27.20 7.71 -6.69
C ASP A 41 26.68 6.33 -6.27
N PHE A 42 27.09 5.88 -5.07
CA PHE A 42 26.54 4.68 -4.46
C PHE A 42 25.05 4.83 -4.17
N VAL A 43 24.62 5.95 -3.58
CA VAL A 43 23.19 6.22 -3.33
C VAL A 43 22.38 6.20 -4.62
N VAL A 44 22.88 6.85 -5.68
CA VAL A 44 22.24 6.82 -7.00
C VAL A 44 22.09 5.38 -7.50
N THR A 45 23.14 4.56 -7.40
CA THR A 45 23.10 3.15 -7.81
C THR A 45 22.03 2.35 -7.05
N VAL A 46 21.93 2.54 -5.73
CA VAL A 46 20.90 1.92 -4.89
C VAL A 46 19.49 2.33 -5.35
N LEU A 47 19.29 3.61 -5.63
CA LEU A 47 18.02 4.15 -6.11
C LEU A 47 17.61 3.58 -7.48
N GLN A 48 18.57 3.40 -8.39
CA GLN A 48 18.30 2.78 -9.69
C GLN A 48 18.01 1.28 -9.57
N GLN A 49 18.77 0.54 -8.75
CA GLN A 49 18.68 -0.91 -8.66
C GLN A 49 17.43 -1.39 -7.90
N PHE A 50 17.07 -0.74 -6.79
CA PHE A 50 16.03 -1.23 -5.89
C PHE A 50 14.70 -0.49 -6.02
N PHE A 51 14.71 0.74 -6.52
CA PHE A 51 13.51 1.56 -6.68
C PHE A 51 13.19 1.85 -8.16
N ASN A 52 13.97 1.29 -9.08
CA ASN A 52 13.78 1.40 -10.54
C ASN A 52 13.71 2.86 -11.01
N LEU A 53 14.40 3.77 -10.31
CA LEU A 53 14.50 5.16 -10.75
C LEU A 53 15.47 5.25 -11.93
N ASP A 54 15.17 6.14 -12.89
CA ASP A 54 16.16 6.54 -13.89
C ASP A 54 17.28 7.39 -13.24
N LEU A 55 18.36 7.62 -13.99
CA LEU A 55 19.53 8.33 -13.49
C LEU A 55 19.19 9.76 -13.02
N GLU A 56 18.37 10.47 -13.80
CA GLU A 56 18.02 11.86 -13.50
C GLU A 56 17.24 11.95 -12.19
N ARG A 57 16.22 11.10 -12.04
CA ARG A 57 15.36 11.06 -10.87
C ARG A 57 16.10 10.53 -9.64
N ALA A 58 16.93 9.52 -9.78
CA ALA A 58 17.80 9.03 -8.70
C ALA A 58 18.75 10.14 -8.21
N THR A 59 19.33 10.91 -9.13
CA THR A 59 20.23 12.03 -8.79
C THR A 59 19.46 13.13 -8.04
N GLN A 60 18.25 13.49 -8.50
CA GLN A 60 17.41 14.48 -7.81
C GLN A 60 17.03 14.04 -6.39
N VAL A 61 16.64 12.77 -6.21
CA VAL A 61 16.32 12.22 -4.89
C VAL A 61 17.55 12.20 -3.99
N MET A 62 18.70 11.78 -4.50
CA MET A 62 19.97 11.80 -3.76
C MET A 62 20.32 13.21 -3.28
N LEU A 63 20.29 14.21 -4.17
CA LEU A 63 20.55 15.62 -3.80
C LEU A 63 19.54 16.15 -2.77
N HIS A 64 18.28 15.74 -2.88
CA HIS A 64 17.25 16.11 -1.90
C HIS A 64 17.58 15.54 -0.51
N VAL A 65 17.92 14.25 -0.44
CA VAL A 65 18.31 13.59 0.81
C VAL A 65 19.53 14.29 1.41
N HIS A 66 20.57 14.52 0.61
CA HIS A 66 21.79 15.18 1.05
C HIS A 66 21.54 16.58 1.65
N THR A 67 20.68 17.37 1.02
CA THR A 67 20.41 18.76 1.43
C THR A 67 19.36 18.88 2.54
N ARG A 68 18.44 17.92 2.66
CA ARG A 68 17.29 17.99 3.59
C ARG A 68 17.34 16.97 4.73
N GLY A 69 18.33 16.09 4.73
CA GLY A 69 18.53 15.04 5.74
C GLY A 69 17.72 13.77 5.50
N ARG A 70 16.69 13.80 4.64
CA ARG A 70 15.89 12.62 4.26
C ARG A 70 15.11 12.84 2.98
N GLY A 71 14.64 11.74 2.37
CA GLY A 71 13.79 11.76 1.18
C GLY A 71 13.01 10.45 1.03
N VAL A 72 11.92 10.48 0.26
CA VAL A 72 11.08 9.30 0.00
C VAL A 72 11.55 8.64 -1.30
N CYS A 73 11.90 7.36 -1.22
CA CYS A 73 12.29 6.56 -2.38
C CYS A 73 11.08 5.95 -3.10
N GLY A 74 10.03 5.60 -2.35
CA GLY A 74 8.81 5.01 -2.89
C GLY A 74 7.74 4.77 -1.82
N VAL A 75 6.52 4.44 -2.28
CA VAL A 75 5.40 4.03 -1.44
C VAL A 75 4.95 2.65 -1.89
N TYR A 76 4.84 1.70 -0.97
CA TYR A 76 4.45 0.32 -1.24
C TYR A 76 3.25 -0.04 -0.38
#